data_AF-A0A5C7HP56-F1
#
_entry.id   AF-A0A5C7HP56-F1
#
_cell.length_a   1.000
_cell.length_b   1.000
_cell.length_c   1.000
_cell.angle_alpha   90.00
_cell.angle_beta   90.00
_cell.angle_gamma   90.00
#
_symmetry.space_group_name_H-M   'P 1'
#
loop_
_entity.id
_entity.type
_entity.pdbx_description
1 polymer ?
#
loop_
_entity_poly.entity_id
_entity_poly.type
_entity_poly.pdbx_seq_one_letter_code
_entity_poly.pdbx_strand_id
1 'polypeptide(L)'
;MISLADVYHVVAATVPLYVAMMLAYFSVKWWKLFTPDQCSGINKFVAKFSIPLLSFQVISNNNPYKMNLKLIYSDFLQKLLAFLVLAAITRFSSRGGLKWIITGISLSTLPNTLILGIPLLRAMYGDEAGVLIAQIVVLQSLIWYNLLLFLFELSAAKAASVTPQVEASGMYAFIVILFSVLLIESTLVSIRLLKWDQNKLQVSLQFFFFLNISPVKFCLKFLWGIKLPAIIDKSILILSNGGLGMAMFSLGLFMASRPSIIACGTRMAVVAMAMKFVTGPALMAASSVAVGLRGKLLRVAVVQATLPQGIVPFVFAKEYNVHPDGSVWLAHSLANSNSLLLHVGTMNCYCGELSVYAAELIKKQ
;
A
#
# COMPACT_ATOMS: atom_id res chain seq x y z
N MET A 1 -0.63 -19.73 22.53
CA MET A 1 -0.51 -18.41 23.17
C MET A 1 0.74 -17.74 22.63
N ILE A 2 0.69 -16.44 22.34
CA ILE A 2 1.88 -15.65 21.95
C ILE A 2 2.82 -15.62 23.16
N SER A 3 4.10 -15.97 22.97
CA SER A 3 5.09 -15.89 24.05
C SER A 3 5.57 -14.46 24.26
N LEU A 4 6.04 -14.12 25.46
CA LEU A 4 6.71 -12.83 25.73
C LEU A 4 7.93 -12.61 24.80
N ALA A 5 8.58 -13.69 24.38
CA ALA A 5 9.67 -13.64 23.41
C ALA A 5 9.19 -13.19 22.02
N ASP A 6 8.04 -13.68 21.55
CA ASP A 6 7.44 -13.25 20.28
C ASP A 6 7.09 -11.75 20.32
N VAL A 7 6.54 -11.27 21.44
CA VAL A 7 6.26 -9.84 21.64
C VAL A 7 7.55 -9.02 21.58
N TYR A 8 8.61 -9.48 22.26
CA TYR A 8 9.91 -8.81 22.21
C TYR A 8 10.47 -8.73 20.79
N HIS A 9 10.44 -9.83 20.02
CA HIS A 9 10.91 -9.84 18.63
C HIS A 9 10.15 -8.84 17.74
N VAL A 10 8.84 -8.76 17.92
CA VAL A 10 7.98 -7.83 17.17
C VAL A 10 8.27 -6.38 17.56
N VAL A 11 8.37 -6.09 18.85
CA VAL A 11 8.73 -4.76 19.36
C VAL A 11 10.12 -4.37 18.85
N ALA A 12 11.10 -5.26 18.96
CA ALA A 12 12.47 -5.01 18.49
C ALA A 12 12.53 -4.73 16.97
N ALA A 13 11.69 -5.40 16.16
CA ALA A 13 11.64 -5.17 14.72
C ALA A 13 10.92 -3.88 14.32
N THR A 14 9.95 -3.41 15.13
CA THR A 14 9.10 -2.27 14.77
C THR A 14 9.53 -0.96 15.43
N VAL A 15 10.01 -0.99 16.68
CA VAL A 15 10.43 0.22 17.42
C VAL A 15 11.43 1.07 16.64
N PRO A 16 12.48 0.53 15.98
CA PRO A 16 13.41 1.36 15.21
C PRO A 16 12.72 2.18 14.10
N LEU A 17 11.71 1.61 13.44
CA LEU A 17 10.93 2.30 12.40
C LEU A 17 10.14 3.47 13.00
N TYR A 18 9.52 3.25 14.15
CA TYR A 18 8.75 4.29 14.84
C TYR A 18 9.63 5.34 15.50
N VAL A 19 10.83 4.99 15.97
CA VAL A 19 11.82 5.95 16.44
C VAL A 19 12.18 6.94 15.33
N ALA A 20 12.45 6.45 14.11
CA ALA A 20 12.72 7.33 12.97
C ALA A 20 11.55 8.27 12.65
N MET A 21 10.31 7.75 12.69
CA MET A 21 9.10 8.54 12.48
C MET A 21 8.89 9.61 13.57
N MET A 22 9.08 9.25 14.84
CA MET A 22 8.96 10.19 15.96
C MET A 22 10.06 11.25 15.91
N LEU A 23 11.30 10.88 15.61
CA LEU A 23 12.42 11.82 15.44
C LEU A 23 12.09 12.88 14.38
N ALA A 24 11.55 12.46 13.23
CA ALA A 24 11.08 13.38 12.19
C ALA A 24 9.99 14.32 12.71
N TYR A 25 9.01 13.77 13.43
CA TYR A 25 7.91 14.57 13.98
C TYR A 25 8.41 15.62 14.98
N PHE A 26 9.30 15.22 15.91
CA PHE A 26 9.94 16.11 16.87
C PHE A 26 10.79 17.20 16.22
N SER A 27 11.53 16.82 15.16
CA SER A 27 12.42 17.73 14.44
C SER A 27 11.69 18.93 13.84
N VAL A 28 10.43 18.76 13.43
CA VAL A 28 9.61 19.82 12.83
C VAL A 28 8.80 20.57 13.89
N LYS A 29 8.12 19.86 14.80
CA LYS A 29 7.19 20.50 15.76
C LYS A 29 7.90 21.23 16.90
N TRP A 30 8.96 20.65 17.47
CA TRP A 30 9.64 21.22 18.63
C TRP A 30 10.97 21.85 18.27
N TRP A 31 11.83 21.15 17.52
CA TRP A 31 13.16 21.67 17.19
C TRP A 31 13.17 22.64 16.02
N LYS A 32 12.08 22.72 15.23
CA LYS A 32 11.96 23.57 14.04
C LYS A 32 13.17 23.48 13.09
N LEU A 33 13.76 22.28 13.02
CA LEU A 33 15.01 22.03 12.29
C LEU A 33 14.79 22.08 10.77
N PHE A 34 13.60 21.68 10.32
CA PHE A 34 13.24 21.69 8.90
C PHE A 34 12.14 22.69 8.60
N THR A 35 12.31 23.44 7.50
CA THR A 35 11.26 24.27 6.92
C THR A 35 10.24 23.42 6.14
N PRO A 36 9.02 23.92 5.86
CA PRO A 36 8.04 23.21 5.04
C PRO A 36 8.57 22.80 3.66
N ASP A 37 9.39 23.66 3.04
CA ASP A 37 10.00 23.40 1.74
C ASP A 37 11.05 22.28 1.81
N GLN A 38 11.88 22.29 2.86
CA GLN A 38 12.83 21.20 3.13
C GLN A 38 12.11 19.87 3.38
N CYS A 39 11.01 19.89 4.14
CA CYS A 39 10.16 18.71 4.34
C CYS A 39 9.61 18.20 3.01
N SER A 40 9.13 19.10 2.14
CA SER A 40 8.68 18.72 0.80
C SER A 40 9.82 18.15 -0.06
N GLY A 41 11.03 18.68 0.05
CA GLY A 41 12.22 18.18 -0.64
C GLY A 41 12.58 16.76 -0.23
N ILE A 42 12.65 16.49 1.09
CA ILE A 42 12.90 15.15 1.64
C ILE A 42 11.83 14.18 1.18
N ASN A 43 10.55 14.57 1.27
CA ASN A 43 9.44 13.72 0.85
C ASN A 43 9.49 13.40 -0.65
N LYS A 44 9.88 14.37 -1.50
CA LYS A 44 10.10 14.14 -2.94
C LYS A 44 11.26 13.17 -3.17
N PHE A 45 12.38 13.32 -2.46
CA PHE A 45 13.52 12.41 -2.56
C PHE A 45 13.13 10.98 -2.20
N VAL A 46 12.49 10.79 -1.05
CA VAL A 46 12.07 9.47 -0.57
C VAL A 46 11.11 8.80 -1.54
N ALA A 47 10.13 9.53 -2.04
CA ALA A 47 9.14 8.98 -2.95
C ALA A 47 9.65 8.77 -4.38
N LYS A 48 10.62 9.56 -4.86
CA LYS A 48 11.17 9.42 -6.22
C LYS A 48 12.36 8.46 -6.32
N PHE A 49 13.11 8.27 -5.23
CA PHE A 49 14.33 7.46 -5.24
C PHE A 49 14.29 6.31 -4.24
N SER A 50 14.14 6.60 -2.95
CA SER A 50 14.27 5.58 -1.90
C SER A 50 13.21 4.47 -1.99
N ILE A 51 11.92 4.83 -2.12
CA ILE A 51 10.81 3.86 -2.19
C ILE A 51 10.89 3.01 -3.47
N PRO A 52 11.13 3.58 -4.68
CA PRO A 52 11.33 2.78 -5.88
C PRO A 52 12.49 1.79 -5.78
N LEU A 53 13.65 2.20 -5.25
CA LEU A 53 14.81 1.31 -5.08
C LEU A 53 14.56 0.20 -4.04
N LEU A 54 13.88 0.54 -2.94
CA LEU A 54 13.44 -0.43 -1.95
C LEU A 54 12.48 -1.46 -2.54
N SER A 55 11.48 -0.99 -3.28
CA SER A 55 10.50 -1.86 -3.95
C SER A 55 11.20 -2.75 -4.98
N PHE A 56 12.11 -2.18 -5.77
CA PHE A 56 12.93 -2.92 -6.74
C PHE A 56 13.73 -4.05 -6.07
N GLN A 57 14.38 -3.79 -4.93
CA GLN A 57 15.12 -4.83 -4.21
C GLN A 57 14.21 -5.96 -3.72
N VAL A 58 13.02 -5.64 -3.22
CA VAL A 58 12.06 -6.66 -2.76
C VAL A 58 11.50 -7.48 -3.92
N ILE A 59 11.09 -6.82 -5.01
CA ILE A 59 10.49 -7.49 -6.18
C ILE A 59 11.50 -8.35 -6.92
N SER A 60 12.70 -7.83 -7.19
CA SER A 60 13.73 -8.56 -7.94
C SER A 60 14.30 -9.77 -7.18
N ASN A 61 14.09 -9.84 -5.86
CA ASN A 61 14.45 -11.00 -5.06
C ASN A 61 13.31 -12.01 -4.88
N ASN A 62 12.09 -11.67 -5.29
CA ASN A 62 10.97 -12.59 -5.26
C ASN A 62 11.03 -13.56 -6.44
N ASN A 63 10.86 -14.86 -6.19
CA ASN A 63 10.81 -15.87 -7.24
C ASN A 63 9.34 -16.10 -7.66
N PRO A 64 8.92 -15.69 -8.88
CA PRO A 64 7.54 -15.82 -9.34
C PRO A 64 7.10 -17.28 -9.46
N TYR A 65 8.02 -18.20 -9.78
CA TYR A 65 7.73 -19.63 -9.90
C TYR A 65 7.46 -20.30 -8.55
N LYS A 66 7.83 -19.66 -7.44
CA LYS A 66 7.58 -20.15 -6.08
C LYS A 66 6.51 -19.31 -5.36
N MET A 67 5.72 -18.53 -6.08
CA MET A 67 4.64 -17.76 -5.49
C MET A 67 3.49 -18.66 -5.03
N ASN A 68 2.91 -18.34 -3.87
CA ASN A 68 1.77 -19.08 -3.36
C ASN A 68 0.51 -18.64 -4.11
N LEU A 69 0.04 -19.48 -5.03
CA LEU A 69 -1.12 -19.16 -5.88
C LEU A 69 -2.39 -18.88 -5.07
N LYS A 70 -2.63 -19.61 -3.97
CA LYS A 70 -3.78 -19.35 -3.10
C LYS A 70 -3.74 -17.94 -2.53
N LEU A 71 -2.57 -17.49 -2.07
CA LEU A 71 -2.39 -16.14 -1.56
C LEU A 71 -2.62 -15.08 -2.66
N ILE A 72 -2.11 -15.33 -3.87
CA ILE A 72 -2.31 -14.45 -5.03
C ILE A 72 -3.80 -14.33 -5.36
N TYR A 73 -4.51 -15.46 -5.48
CA TYR A 73 -5.94 -15.46 -5.78
C TYR A 73 -6.76 -14.78 -4.68
N SER A 74 -6.42 -15.00 -3.41
CA SER A 74 -7.08 -14.33 -2.29
C SER A 74 -6.86 -12.82 -2.32
N ASP A 75 -5.64 -12.36 -2.59
CA ASP A 75 -5.33 -10.93 -2.70
C ASP A 75 -6.11 -10.28 -3.84
N PHE A 76 -6.19 -10.97 -4.98
CA PHE A 76 -6.94 -10.50 -6.14
C PHE A 76 -8.44 -10.45 -5.87
N LEU A 77 -8.98 -11.52 -5.28
CA LEU A 77 -10.40 -11.60 -4.93
C LEU A 77 -10.77 -10.53 -3.89
N GLN A 78 -9.91 -10.26 -2.90
CA GLN A 78 -10.13 -9.21 -1.90
C GLN A 78 -10.31 -7.85 -2.58
N LYS A 79 -9.41 -7.49 -3.50
CA LYS A 79 -9.43 -6.19 -4.17
C LYS A 79 -10.56 -6.06 -5.17
N LEU A 80 -10.90 -7.16 -5.84
CA LEU A 80 -12.07 -7.26 -6.68
C LEU A 80 -13.36 -7.01 -5.87
N LEU A 81 -13.54 -7.72 -4.76
CA LEU A 81 -14.70 -7.55 -3.88
C LEU A 81 -14.76 -6.13 -3.31
N ALA A 82 -13.63 -5.56 -2.89
CA ALA A 82 -13.57 -4.18 -2.42
C ALA A 82 -14.04 -3.20 -3.50
N PHE A 83 -13.59 -3.37 -4.75
CA PHE A 83 -14.01 -2.54 -5.88
C PHE A 83 -15.52 -2.64 -6.12
N LEU A 84 -16.06 -3.86 -6.16
CA LEU A 84 -17.49 -4.10 -6.42
C LEU A 84 -18.38 -3.52 -5.31
N VAL A 85 -18.01 -3.75 -4.04
CA VAL A 85 -18.75 -3.21 -2.88
C VAL A 85 -18.72 -1.69 -2.89
N LEU A 86 -17.56 -1.07 -3.11
CA LEU A 86 -17.45 0.39 -3.17
C LEU A 86 -18.21 0.97 -4.37
N ALA A 87 -18.13 0.33 -5.54
CA ALA A 87 -18.89 0.75 -6.72
C ALA A 87 -20.40 0.71 -6.46
N ALA A 88 -20.90 -0.38 -5.85
CA ALA A 88 -22.30 -0.51 -5.45
C ALA A 88 -22.70 0.60 -4.45
N ILE A 89 -21.93 0.80 -3.39
CA ILE A 89 -22.19 1.87 -2.40
C ILE A 89 -22.24 3.25 -3.06
N THR A 90 -21.30 3.55 -3.96
CA THR A 90 -21.29 4.85 -4.65
C THR A 90 -22.44 5.03 -5.64
N ARG A 91 -22.99 3.94 -6.19
CA ARG A 91 -24.17 3.99 -7.07
C ARG A 91 -25.45 4.36 -6.31
N PHE A 92 -25.59 3.88 -5.07
CA PHE A 92 -26.76 4.18 -4.23
C PHE A 92 -26.60 5.45 -3.39
N SER A 93 -25.39 6.05 -3.37
CA SER A 93 -25.12 7.26 -2.60
C SER A 93 -25.21 8.51 -3.47
N SER A 94 -26.06 9.46 -3.09
CA SER A 94 -26.19 10.77 -3.75
C SER A 94 -24.92 11.64 -3.67
N ARG A 95 -23.93 11.24 -2.87
CA ARG A 95 -22.61 11.89 -2.73
C ARG A 95 -21.47 11.04 -3.30
N GLY A 96 -21.78 9.89 -3.91
CA GLY A 96 -20.83 8.93 -4.45
C GLY A 96 -20.18 9.39 -5.76
N GLY A 97 -18.91 9.03 -5.97
CA GLY A 97 -18.19 9.37 -7.19
C GLY A 97 -16.84 8.68 -7.28
N LEU A 98 -16.16 8.82 -8.42
CA LEU A 98 -14.88 8.14 -8.69
C LEU A 98 -13.81 8.42 -7.62
N LYS A 99 -13.75 9.65 -7.09
CA LYS A 99 -12.83 10.04 -6.00
C LYS A 99 -13.06 9.25 -4.70
N TRP A 100 -14.31 8.92 -4.38
CA TRP A 100 -14.66 8.09 -3.23
C TRP A 100 -14.28 6.62 -3.43
N ILE A 101 -14.43 6.10 -4.65
CA ILE A 101 -13.98 4.74 -4.99
C ILE A 101 -12.46 4.65 -4.83
N ILE A 102 -11.72 5.60 -5.41
CA ILE A 102 -10.25 5.67 -5.30
C ILE A 102 -9.81 5.70 -3.83
N THR A 103 -10.44 6.58 -3.05
CA THR A 103 -10.14 6.72 -1.61
C THR A 103 -10.48 5.46 -0.83
N GLY A 104 -11.65 4.87 -1.06
CA GLY A 104 -12.10 3.66 -0.38
C GLY A 104 -11.20 2.46 -0.67
N ILE A 105 -10.81 2.25 -1.94
CA ILE A 105 -9.89 1.17 -2.34
C ILE A 105 -8.53 1.37 -1.69
N SER A 106 -8.00 2.60 -1.76
CA SER A 106 -6.72 2.97 -1.17
C SER A 106 -6.67 2.71 0.34
N LEU A 107 -7.72 3.10 1.07
CA LEU A 107 -7.84 2.89 2.51
C LEU A 107 -8.00 1.41 2.86
N SER A 108 -8.90 0.70 2.18
CA SER A 108 -9.28 -0.66 2.59
C SER A 108 -8.29 -1.74 2.16
N THR A 109 -7.61 -1.58 1.01
CA THR A 109 -6.88 -2.68 0.36
C THR A 109 -5.41 -2.42 0.06
N LEU A 110 -4.89 -1.20 0.30
CA LEU A 110 -3.49 -0.86 0.03
C LEU A 110 -2.71 -0.54 1.32
N PRO A 111 -2.42 -1.57 2.14
CA PRO A 111 -1.60 -1.42 3.34
C PRO A 111 -0.12 -1.12 3.02
N ASN A 112 0.61 -0.71 4.07
CA ASN A 112 2.05 -0.51 4.11
C ASN A 112 2.78 -1.86 4.30
N THR A 113 2.59 -2.74 3.33
CA THR A 113 3.19 -4.07 3.29
C THR A 113 4.70 -4.02 3.10
N LEU A 114 5.19 -3.07 2.31
CA LEU A 114 6.61 -2.93 1.98
C LEU A 114 7.45 -2.50 3.19
N ILE A 115 7.09 -1.39 3.85
CA ILE A 115 7.96 -0.78 4.88
C ILE A 115 7.73 -1.42 6.24
N LEU A 116 6.46 -1.63 6.62
CA LEU A 116 6.11 -2.19 7.93
C LEU A 116 5.77 -3.67 7.86
N GLY A 117 5.05 -4.10 6.82
CA GLY A 117 4.58 -5.49 6.72
C GLY A 117 5.69 -6.53 6.72
N ILE A 118 6.73 -6.35 5.90
CA ILE A 118 7.82 -7.34 5.82
C ILE A 118 8.53 -7.51 7.17
N PRO A 119 9.05 -6.45 7.83
CA PRO A 119 9.68 -6.60 9.14
C PRO A 119 8.73 -7.17 10.21
N LEU A 120 7.48 -6.69 10.25
CA LEU A 120 6.52 -7.10 11.26
C LEU A 120 6.12 -8.56 11.12
N LEU A 121 5.68 -8.99 9.93
CA LEU A 121 5.23 -10.37 9.73
C LEU A 121 6.39 -11.37 9.79
N ARG A 122 7.61 -10.96 9.43
CA ARG A 122 8.82 -11.76 9.64
C ARG A 122 9.09 -11.99 11.13
N ALA A 123 8.95 -10.94 11.96
CA ALA A 123 9.12 -11.07 13.40
C ALA A 123 8.02 -11.93 14.06
N MET A 124 6.77 -11.84 13.57
CA MET A 124 5.63 -12.57 14.14
C MET A 124 5.55 -14.04 13.71
N TYR A 125 5.87 -14.34 12.45
CA TYR A 125 5.58 -15.64 11.83
C TYR A 125 6.82 -16.26 11.15
N GLY A 126 8.00 -15.67 11.33
CA GLY A 126 9.27 -16.14 10.77
C GLY A 126 9.51 -15.72 9.31
N ASP A 127 10.68 -16.09 8.79
CA ASP A 127 11.17 -15.65 7.47
C ASP A 127 10.24 -15.99 6.30
N GLU A 128 9.57 -17.12 6.36
CA GLU A 128 8.59 -17.54 5.36
C GLU A 128 7.47 -16.50 5.20
N ALA A 129 7.01 -15.89 6.30
CA ALA A 129 5.98 -14.86 6.23
C ALA A 129 6.50 -13.60 5.54
N GLY A 130 7.77 -13.24 5.73
CA GLY A 130 8.42 -12.17 4.98
C GLY A 130 8.41 -12.44 3.47
N VAL A 131 8.66 -13.69 3.06
CA VAL A 131 8.56 -14.11 1.64
C VAL A 131 7.13 -14.00 1.13
N LEU A 132 6.13 -14.46 1.89
CA LEU A 132 4.72 -14.35 1.52
C LEU A 132 4.26 -12.90 1.37
N ILE A 133 4.65 -12.00 2.28
CA ILE A 133 4.32 -10.57 2.16
C ILE A 133 5.03 -9.93 0.97
N ALA A 134 6.28 -10.32 0.68
CA ALA A 134 6.97 -9.86 -0.52
C ALA A 134 6.21 -10.25 -1.81
N GLN A 135 5.53 -11.41 -1.84
CA GLN A 135 4.68 -11.78 -2.99
C GLN A 135 3.51 -10.82 -3.18
N ILE A 136 2.90 -10.36 -2.08
CA ILE A 136 1.81 -9.38 -2.12
C ILE A 136 2.33 -8.01 -2.56
N VAL A 137 3.52 -7.61 -2.10
CA VAL A 137 4.18 -6.38 -2.56
C VAL A 137 4.42 -6.39 -4.08
N VAL A 138 4.80 -7.53 -4.65
CA VAL A 138 4.93 -7.71 -6.11
C VAL A 138 3.61 -7.45 -6.81
N LEU A 139 2.52 -8.11 -6.39
CA LEU A 139 1.18 -7.90 -6.97
C LEU A 139 0.70 -6.45 -6.83
N GLN A 140 0.92 -5.87 -5.65
CA GLN A 140 0.56 -4.49 -5.34
C GLN A 140 1.27 -3.49 -6.26
N SER A 141 2.53 -3.75 -6.55
CA SER A 141 3.33 -2.90 -7.42
C SER A 141 3.02 -3.09 -8.90
N LEU A 142 2.79 -4.33 -9.35
CA LEU A 142 2.55 -4.65 -10.76
C LEU A 142 1.12 -4.39 -11.23
N ILE A 143 0.13 -4.63 -10.38
CA ILE A 143 -1.28 -4.58 -10.77
C ILE A 143 -1.96 -3.40 -10.09
N TRP A 144 -1.94 -3.37 -8.75
CA TRP A 144 -2.86 -2.53 -7.99
C TRP A 144 -2.49 -1.05 -7.98
N TYR A 145 -1.20 -0.72 -7.90
CA TYR A 145 -0.76 0.68 -8.03
C TYR A 145 -0.96 1.22 -9.43
N ASN A 146 -0.74 0.42 -10.47
CA ASN A 146 -1.02 0.81 -11.86
C ASN A 146 -2.52 1.07 -12.07
N LEU A 147 -3.37 0.19 -11.55
CA LEU A 147 -4.82 0.40 -11.54
C LEU A 147 -5.19 1.69 -10.80
N LEU A 148 -4.64 1.92 -9.61
CA LEU A 148 -4.93 3.12 -8.83
C LEU A 148 -4.54 4.40 -9.57
N LEU A 149 -3.37 4.41 -10.22
CA LEU A 149 -2.89 5.53 -11.03
C LEU A 149 -3.76 5.78 -12.26
N PHE A 150 -4.19 4.71 -12.93
CA PHE A 150 -5.16 4.82 -14.01
C PHE A 150 -6.47 5.45 -13.54
N LEU A 151 -6.99 5.05 -12.36
CA LEU A 151 -8.19 5.66 -11.79
C LEU A 151 -7.98 7.14 -11.43
N PHE A 152 -6.81 7.51 -10.93
CA PHE A 152 -6.45 8.91 -10.68
C PHE A 152 -6.42 9.75 -11.96
N GLU A 153 -5.78 9.26 -13.02
CA GLU A 153 -5.77 9.94 -14.33
C GLU A 153 -7.17 10.03 -14.93
N LEU A 154 -7.98 8.96 -14.82
CA LEU A 154 -9.37 8.98 -15.26
C LEU A 154 -10.18 10.06 -14.50
N SER A 155 -9.95 10.20 -13.19
CA SER A 155 -10.59 11.25 -12.40
C SER A 155 -10.13 12.64 -12.79
N ALA A 156 -8.85 12.82 -13.15
CA ALA A 156 -8.32 14.09 -13.60
C ALA A 156 -8.87 14.46 -14.99
N ALA A 157 -8.92 13.50 -15.92
CA ALA A 157 -9.48 13.68 -17.24
C ALA A 157 -10.97 14.06 -17.20
N LYS A 158 -11.77 13.39 -16.35
CA LYS A 158 -13.19 13.74 -16.13
C LYS A 158 -13.38 15.14 -15.57
N ALA A 159 -12.45 15.62 -14.74
CA ALA A 159 -12.52 16.97 -14.20
C ALA A 159 -12.14 18.03 -15.26
N ALA A 160 -11.31 17.67 -16.24
CA ALA A 160 -10.92 18.55 -17.34
C ALA A 160 -11.97 18.60 -18.47
N SER A 161 -12.73 17.52 -18.70
CA SER A 161 -13.80 17.46 -19.69
C SER A 161 -15.12 18.02 -19.15
N VAL A 162 -15.30 19.34 -19.22
CA VAL A 162 -16.60 19.99 -18.95
C VAL A 162 -17.49 19.87 -20.20
N THR A 163 -18.19 18.74 -20.35
CA THR A 163 -19.35 18.55 -21.25
C THR A 163 -20.24 17.42 -20.71
N PRO A 164 -21.56 17.40 -21.01
CA PRO A 164 -22.52 16.54 -20.31
C PRO A 164 -22.37 15.05 -20.67
N GLN A 165 -21.97 14.28 -19.65
CA GLN A 165 -22.18 12.87 -19.31
C GLN A 165 -22.67 11.88 -20.39
N VAL A 166 -21.83 10.88 -20.68
CA VAL A 166 -22.30 9.48 -20.70
C VAL A 166 -21.94 8.90 -19.32
N GLU A 167 -22.96 8.56 -18.53
CA GLU A 167 -22.81 7.81 -17.29
C GLU A 167 -22.25 6.41 -17.60
N ALA A 168 -20.93 6.29 -17.66
CA ALA A 168 -20.30 4.97 -17.70
C ALA A 168 -20.56 4.28 -16.35
N SER A 169 -21.49 3.32 -16.35
CA SER A 169 -21.76 2.48 -15.19
C SER A 169 -20.44 1.88 -14.67
N GLY A 170 -20.27 1.80 -13.35
CA GLY A 170 -19.02 1.29 -12.74
C GLY A 170 -18.58 -0.08 -13.26
N MET A 171 -19.51 -0.86 -13.82
CA MET A 171 -19.24 -2.14 -14.48
C MET A 171 -18.57 -2.00 -15.85
N TYR A 172 -18.93 -0.99 -16.66
CA TYR A 172 -18.22 -0.70 -17.91
C TYR A 172 -16.80 -0.21 -17.66
N ALA A 173 -16.59 0.64 -16.66
CA ALA A 173 -15.24 1.04 -16.25
C ALA A 173 -14.43 -0.18 -15.79
N PHE A 174 -15.02 -1.09 -15.02
CA PHE A 174 -14.38 -2.32 -14.56
C PHE A 174 -14.04 -3.30 -15.70
N ILE A 175 -14.94 -3.49 -16.67
CA ILE A 175 -14.68 -4.33 -17.86
C ILE A 175 -13.58 -3.71 -18.73
N VAL A 176 -13.62 -2.40 -18.97
CA VAL A 176 -12.55 -1.70 -19.70
C VAL A 176 -11.22 -1.77 -18.95
N ILE A 177 -11.22 -1.71 -17.62
CA ILE A 177 -10.04 -1.90 -16.76
C ILE A 177 -9.50 -3.33 -16.86
N LEU A 178 -10.36 -4.35 -16.76
CA LEU A 178 -9.96 -5.74 -16.85
C LEU A 178 -9.40 -6.07 -18.24
N PHE A 179 -10.04 -5.53 -19.29
CA PHE A 179 -9.65 -5.72 -20.68
C PHE A 179 -8.40 -4.92 -21.05
N SER A 180 -8.20 -3.71 -20.50
CA SER A 180 -6.95 -2.94 -20.67
C SER A 180 -5.78 -3.57 -19.91
N VAL A 181 -6.00 -4.12 -18.71
CA VAL A 181 -4.96 -4.88 -17.98
C VAL A 181 -4.62 -6.20 -18.70
N LEU A 182 -5.57 -6.85 -19.38
CA LEU A 182 -5.30 -8.06 -20.18
C LEU A 182 -4.69 -7.78 -21.57
N LEU A 183 -4.97 -6.64 -22.21
CA LEU A 183 -4.52 -6.34 -23.58
C LEU A 183 -3.27 -5.48 -23.69
N ILE A 184 -2.78 -4.87 -22.60
CA ILE A 184 -1.57 -4.06 -22.67
C ILE A 184 -0.35 -4.96 -22.53
N GLU A 185 -0.01 -5.63 -23.62
CA GLU A 185 1.40 -5.78 -23.97
C GLU A 185 2.00 -4.37 -24.10
N SER A 186 2.77 -3.98 -23.08
CA SER A 186 4.09 -3.32 -23.10
C SER A 186 4.41 -2.10 -23.99
N THR A 187 3.60 -1.70 -24.98
CA THR A 187 4.11 -0.83 -26.07
C THR A 187 3.27 0.41 -26.35
N LEU A 188 1.93 0.36 -26.28
CA LEU A 188 1.07 1.50 -26.69
C LEU A 188 0.84 2.55 -25.60
N VAL A 189 0.82 2.14 -24.33
CA VAL A 189 0.77 3.08 -23.20
C VAL A 189 2.05 3.92 -23.18
N SER A 190 3.21 3.31 -23.43
CA SER A 190 4.50 4.00 -23.55
C SER A 190 4.50 5.14 -24.59
N ILE A 191 3.77 5.00 -25.70
CA ILE A 191 3.79 5.98 -26.81
C ILE A 191 2.86 7.18 -26.59
N ARG A 192 1.66 6.99 -26.02
CA ARG A 192 0.80 8.15 -25.65
C ARG A 192 1.28 8.86 -24.38
N LEU A 193 2.06 8.17 -23.56
CA LEU A 193 2.79 8.72 -22.42
C LEU A 193 4.07 9.49 -22.81
N LEU A 194 4.44 9.61 -24.09
CA LEU A 194 5.57 10.46 -24.50
C LEU A 194 5.21 11.96 -24.58
N LYS A 195 3.92 12.32 -24.54
CA LYS A 195 3.46 13.70 -24.27
C LYS A 195 3.18 13.93 -22.79
N TRP A 196 3.93 13.27 -21.91
CA TRP A 196 3.79 13.39 -20.45
C TRP A 196 4.52 14.65 -19.99
N ASP A 197 3.73 15.58 -19.44
CA ASP A 197 4.20 16.81 -18.79
C ASP A 197 5.34 16.52 -17.80
N GLN A 198 6.45 17.27 -17.96
CA GLN A 198 7.69 17.17 -17.18
C GLN A 198 7.46 17.29 -15.66
N ASN A 199 6.34 17.86 -15.23
CA ASN A 199 6.01 18.02 -13.82
C ASN A 199 5.56 16.73 -13.09
N LYS A 200 5.11 15.68 -13.79
CA LYS A 200 4.62 14.43 -13.17
C LYS A 200 5.68 13.29 -13.12
N LEU A 201 6.96 13.66 -12.95
CA LEU A 201 8.14 12.76 -12.90
C LEU A 201 8.11 11.67 -11.80
N GLN A 202 7.19 11.76 -10.85
CA GLN A 202 7.08 10.79 -9.75
C GLN A 202 6.46 9.46 -10.20
N VAL A 203 5.57 9.52 -11.19
CA VAL A 203 4.96 8.35 -11.82
C VAL A 203 5.96 7.67 -12.75
N SER A 204 6.76 8.45 -13.49
CA SER A 204 7.70 7.90 -14.48
C SER A 204 8.83 7.06 -13.89
N LEU A 205 9.44 7.46 -12.77
CA LEU A 205 10.57 6.72 -12.17
C LEU A 205 10.14 5.39 -11.53
N GLN A 206 9.04 5.40 -10.78
CA GLN A 206 8.52 4.18 -10.15
C GLN A 206 8.03 3.19 -11.21
N PHE A 207 7.33 3.65 -12.25
CA PHE A 207 7.00 2.83 -13.43
C PHE A 207 8.26 2.34 -14.16
N PHE A 208 9.27 3.18 -14.34
CA PHE A 208 10.51 2.81 -15.02
C PHE A 208 11.25 1.68 -14.28
N PHE A 209 11.41 1.78 -12.96
CA PHE A 209 12.00 0.70 -12.17
C PHE A 209 11.13 -0.56 -12.17
N PHE A 210 9.80 -0.46 -12.17
CA PHE A 210 8.90 -1.63 -12.13
C PHE A 210 8.69 -2.34 -13.47
N LEU A 211 8.53 -1.61 -14.57
CA LEU A 211 8.24 -2.17 -15.89
C LEU A 211 9.50 -2.48 -16.70
N ASN A 212 10.60 -1.75 -16.48
CA ASN A 212 11.81 -1.93 -17.28
C ASN A 212 12.92 -2.62 -16.48
N ILE A 213 13.29 -2.09 -15.30
CA ILE A 213 14.49 -2.59 -14.60
C ILE A 213 14.20 -3.86 -13.78
N SER A 214 13.06 -3.95 -13.08
CA SER A 214 12.70 -5.11 -12.24
C SER A 214 12.59 -6.40 -13.05
N PRO A 215 11.90 -6.44 -14.21
CA PRO A 215 11.81 -7.63 -15.04
C PRO A 215 13.17 -7.98 -15.66
N VAL A 216 13.99 -7.00 -16.01
CA VAL A 216 15.34 -7.24 -16.55
C VAL A 216 16.27 -7.86 -15.50
N LYS A 217 16.34 -7.32 -14.27
CA LYS A 217 17.11 -7.94 -13.17
C LYS A 217 16.55 -9.34 -12.83
N PHE A 218 15.24 -9.49 -12.89
CA PHE A 218 14.57 -10.78 -12.70
C PHE A 218 15.00 -11.80 -13.77
N CYS A 219 14.88 -11.46 -15.05
CA CYS A 219 15.27 -12.31 -16.17
C CYS A 219 16.76 -12.67 -16.11
N LEU A 220 17.62 -11.69 -15.84
CA LEU A 220 19.06 -11.92 -15.67
C LEU A 220 19.34 -12.92 -14.54
N LYS A 221 18.68 -12.78 -13.39
CA LYS A 221 18.93 -13.61 -12.21
C LYS A 221 18.31 -15.01 -12.29
N PHE A 222 17.07 -15.12 -12.75
CA PHE A 222 16.29 -16.36 -12.68
C PHE A 222 16.21 -17.14 -14.01
N LEU A 223 16.31 -16.47 -15.17
CA LEU A 223 16.37 -17.14 -16.47
C LEU A 223 17.81 -17.40 -16.91
N TRP A 224 18.70 -16.41 -16.75
CA TRP A 224 20.10 -16.53 -17.20
C TRP A 224 21.12 -16.86 -16.10
N GLY A 225 20.72 -16.85 -14.82
CA GLY A 225 21.64 -17.10 -13.70
C GLY A 225 22.75 -16.05 -13.53
N ILE A 226 22.67 -14.92 -14.25
CA ILE A 226 23.66 -13.85 -14.24
C ILE A 226 23.36 -12.92 -13.07
N LYS A 227 24.28 -12.90 -12.10
CA LYS A 227 24.26 -11.93 -11.00
C LYS A 227 24.60 -10.55 -11.56
N LEU A 228 23.91 -9.50 -11.11
CA LEU A 228 24.28 -8.13 -11.49
C LEU A 228 25.74 -7.84 -11.09
N PRO A 229 26.43 -6.95 -11.84
CA PRO A 229 27.73 -6.45 -11.44
C PRO A 229 27.67 -5.94 -9.99
N ALA A 230 28.66 -6.31 -9.19
CA ALA A 230 28.68 -6.00 -7.75
C ALA A 230 28.55 -4.49 -7.47
N ILE A 231 29.04 -3.64 -8.38
CA ILE A 231 28.93 -2.18 -8.30
C ILE A 231 27.47 -1.74 -8.29
N ILE A 232 26.65 -2.26 -9.20
CA ILE A 232 25.23 -1.88 -9.32
C ILE A 232 24.44 -2.45 -8.15
N ASP A 233 24.65 -3.73 -7.81
CA ASP A 233 23.91 -4.37 -6.73
C ASP A 233 24.18 -3.73 -5.37
N LYS A 234 25.45 -3.43 -5.05
CA LYS A 234 25.82 -2.71 -3.82
C LYS A 234 25.30 -1.27 -3.80
N SER A 235 25.28 -0.57 -4.93
CA SER A 235 24.74 0.79 -5.02
C SER A 235 23.24 0.82 -4.70
N ILE A 236 22.48 -0.12 -5.27
CA ILE A 236 21.05 -0.28 -4.98
C ILE A 236 20.83 -0.66 -3.53
N LEU A 237 21.65 -1.59 -2.99
CA LEU A 237 21.54 -2.05 -1.61
C LEU A 237 21.74 -0.93 -0.59
N ILE A 238 22.73 -0.04 -0.79
CA ILE A 238 22.98 1.10 0.12
C ILE A 238 21.77 2.03 0.15
N LEU A 239 21.26 2.43 -1.01
CA LEU A 239 20.13 3.35 -1.11
C LEU A 239 18.82 2.73 -0.60
N SER A 240 18.59 1.45 -0.88
CA SER A 240 17.40 0.71 -0.47
C SER A 240 17.37 0.41 1.02
N ASN A 241 18.49 -0.01 1.63
CA ASN A 241 18.59 -0.25 3.07
C ASN A 241 18.32 1.04 3.88
N GLY A 242 18.83 2.18 3.41
CA GLY A 242 18.48 3.49 3.98
C GLY A 242 17.02 3.89 3.73
N GLY A 243 16.40 3.36 2.67
CA GLY A 243 15.06 3.71 2.24
C GLY A 243 13.95 3.36 3.22
N LEU A 244 14.07 2.28 4.00
CA LEU A 244 13.08 1.92 5.03
C LEU A 244 12.98 3.01 6.11
N GLY A 245 14.11 3.40 6.69
CA GLY A 245 14.19 4.44 7.72
C GLY A 245 13.77 5.81 7.17
N MET A 246 14.26 6.16 5.97
CA MET A 246 13.89 7.41 5.29
C MET A 246 12.38 7.49 4.97
N ALA A 247 11.74 6.37 4.62
CA ALA A 247 10.30 6.34 4.37
C ALA A 247 9.48 6.56 5.64
N MET A 248 9.90 5.97 6.77
CA MET A 248 9.29 6.23 8.08
C MET A 248 9.55 7.66 8.57
N PHE A 249 10.75 8.19 8.33
CA PHE A 249 11.10 9.58 8.61
C PHE A 249 10.22 10.55 7.80
N SER A 250 10.10 10.32 6.50
CA SER A 250 9.21 11.08 5.60
C SER A 250 7.76 11.07 6.07
N LEU A 251 7.25 9.92 6.52
CA LEU A 251 5.91 9.81 7.10
C LEU A 251 5.76 10.71 8.35
N GLY A 252 6.76 10.74 9.23
CA GLY A 252 6.77 11.64 10.40
C GLY A 252 6.81 13.13 10.03
N LEU A 253 7.57 13.51 9.00
CA LEU A 253 7.57 14.89 8.47
C LEU A 253 6.20 15.29 7.92
N PHE A 254 5.51 14.38 7.23
CA PHE A 254 4.14 14.61 6.75
C PHE A 254 3.16 14.83 7.89
N MET A 255 3.27 14.03 8.96
CA MET A 255 2.42 14.18 10.15
C MET A 255 2.66 15.52 10.84
N ALA A 256 3.92 15.94 10.99
CA ALA A 256 4.26 17.19 11.65
C ALA A 256 3.89 18.44 10.86
N SER A 257 3.95 18.35 9.52
CA SER A 257 3.61 19.46 8.62
C SER A 257 2.10 19.77 8.58
N ARG A 258 1.25 19.00 9.25
CA ARG A 258 -0.20 19.26 9.31
C ARG A 258 -0.58 20.16 10.51
N PRO A 259 -1.49 21.13 10.31
CA PRO A 259 -1.86 22.12 11.34
C PRO A 259 -2.75 21.54 12.45
N SER A 260 -3.51 20.47 12.20
CA SER A 260 -4.29 19.76 13.23
C SER A 260 -4.36 18.27 12.95
N ILE A 261 -4.33 17.46 14.02
CA ILE A 261 -4.44 15.99 13.98
C ILE A 261 -5.87 15.54 13.63
N ILE A 262 -6.87 16.43 13.76
CA ILE A 262 -8.31 16.19 13.46
C ILE A 262 -8.91 17.37 12.62
N ALA A 263 -8.32 17.71 11.47
CA ALA A 263 -8.90 18.62 10.47
C ALA A 263 -10.09 18.00 9.71
N CYS A 264 -10.12 16.67 9.61
CA CYS A 264 -11.20 15.90 9.06
C CYS A 264 -12.23 15.71 10.16
N GLY A 265 -13.44 16.24 10.03
CA GLY A 265 -14.48 16.06 11.06
C GLY A 265 -14.55 14.62 11.56
N THR A 266 -14.79 14.44 12.87
CA THR A 266 -14.71 13.15 13.58
C THR A 266 -15.41 12.00 12.86
N ARG A 267 -16.55 12.27 12.21
CA ARG A 267 -17.31 11.31 11.40
C ARG A 267 -16.50 10.66 10.29
N MET A 268 -15.74 11.44 9.52
CA MET A 268 -14.97 10.93 8.38
C MET A 268 -13.69 10.20 8.82
N ALA A 269 -13.10 10.63 9.93
CA ALA A 269 -11.99 9.90 10.57
C ALA A 269 -12.44 8.52 11.05
N VAL A 270 -13.60 8.42 11.71
CA VAL A 270 -14.19 7.15 12.16
C VAL A 270 -14.49 6.23 10.97
N VAL A 271 -15.08 6.77 9.89
CA VAL A 271 -15.36 5.99 8.67
C VAL A 271 -14.08 5.43 8.06
N ALA A 272 -13.01 6.22 7.97
CA ALA A 272 -11.75 5.74 7.41
C ALA A 272 -11.06 4.69 8.31
N MET A 273 -11.10 4.88 9.62
CA MET A 273 -10.60 3.89 10.58
C MET A 273 -11.39 2.58 10.48
N ALA A 274 -12.72 2.64 10.37
CA ALA A 274 -13.56 1.47 10.17
C ALA A 274 -13.26 0.77 8.84
N MET A 275 -13.15 1.52 7.74
CA MET A 275 -12.77 0.94 6.44
C MET A 275 -11.40 0.25 6.52
N LYS A 276 -10.46 0.80 7.29
CA LYS A 276 -9.11 0.29 7.38
C LYS A 276 -8.97 -0.94 8.27
N PHE A 277 -9.49 -0.88 9.50
CA PHE A 277 -9.28 -1.91 10.52
C PHE A 277 -10.42 -2.93 10.60
N VAL A 278 -11.58 -2.63 10.02
CA VAL A 278 -12.72 -3.56 9.97
C VAL A 278 -12.93 -4.07 8.55
N THR A 279 -13.24 -3.18 7.60
CA THR A 279 -13.61 -3.59 6.24
C THR A 279 -12.46 -4.26 5.49
N GLY A 280 -11.25 -3.70 5.55
CA GLY A 280 -10.06 -4.29 4.91
C GLY A 280 -9.78 -5.74 5.36
N PRO A 281 -9.62 -5.99 6.67
CA PRO A 281 -9.43 -7.33 7.22
C PRO A 281 -10.62 -8.27 6.99
N ALA A 282 -11.86 -7.78 7.09
CA ALA A 282 -13.05 -8.59 6.83
C ALA A 282 -13.12 -9.07 5.37
N LEU A 283 -12.85 -8.17 4.41
CA LEU A 283 -12.76 -8.54 3.00
C LEU A 283 -11.64 -9.55 2.76
N MET A 284 -10.47 -9.36 3.37
CA MET A 284 -9.37 -10.30 3.20
C MET A 284 -9.68 -11.66 3.79
N ALA A 285 -10.30 -11.71 4.98
CA ALA A 285 -10.74 -12.94 5.60
C ALA A 285 -11.78 -13.68 4.73
N ALA A 286 -12.80 -12.97 4.23
CA ALA A 286 -13.81 -13.55 3.35
C ALA A 286 -13.19 -14.13 2.06
N SER A 287 -12.31 -13.36 1.39
CA SER A 287 -11.60 -13.84 0.20
C SER A 287 -10.67 -15.01 0.48
N SER A 288 -9.97 -14.98 1.62
CA SER A 288 -9.06 -16.04 2.03
C SER A 288 -9.80 -17.35 2.31
N VAL A 289 -10.95 -17.27 2.98
CA VAL A 289 -11.82 -18.43 3.24
C VAL A 289 -12.41 -18.96 1.94
N ALA A 290 -12.88 -18.10 1.04
CA ALA A 290 -13.43 -18.50 -0.26
C ALA A 290 -12.40 -19.24 -1.14
N VAL A 291 -11.12 -18.85 -1.08
CA VAL A 291 -10.02 -19.52 -1.81
C VAL A 291 -9.46 -20.74 -1.05
N GLY A 292 -9.91 -20.97 0.19
CA GLY A 292 -9.50 -22.12 1.00
C GLY A 292 -8.10 -21.98 1.63
N LEU A 293 -7.70 -20.76 2.00
CA LEU A 293 -6.49 -20.52 2.80
C LEU A 293 -6.74 -21.03 4.23
N ARG A 294 -5.75 -21.73 4.78
CA ARG A 294 -5.80 -22.26 6.15
C ARG A 294 -4.49 -21.98 6.90
N GLY A 295 -4.55 -22.04 8.23
CA GLY A 295 -3.39 -21.97 9.11
C GLY A 295 -2.60 -20.67 9.00
N LYS A 296 -1.26 -20.77 8.90
CA LYS A 296 -0.32 -19.64 8.86
C LYS A 296 -0.61 -18.68 7.71
N LEU A 297 -0.99 -19.19 6.54
CA LEU A 297 -1.24 -18.38 5.35
C LEU A 297 -2.44 -17.44 5.54
N LEU A 298 -3.51 -17.94 6.15
CA LEU A 298 -4.69 -17.14 6.49
C LEU A 298 -4.35 -16.06 7.52
N ARG A 299 -3.58 -16.39 8.56
CA ARG A 299 -3.17 -15.41 9.58
C ARG A 299 -2.31 -14.30 8.99
N VAL A 300 -1.32 -14.65 8.17
CA VAL A 300 -0.47 -13.67 7.47
C VAL A 300 -1.32 -12.78 6.56
N ALA A 301 -2.22 -13.39 5.77
CA ALA A 301 -3.15 -12.71 4.88
C ALA A 301 -4.07 -11.72 5.60
N VAL A 302 -4.61 -12.05 6.77
CA VAL A 302 -5.51 -11.16 7.51
C VAL A 302 -4.72 -10.07 8.24
N VAL A 303 -3.62 -10.42 8.92
CA VAL A 303 -2.81 -9.44 9.66
C VAL A 303 -2.22 -8.38 8.71
N GLN A 304 -1.78 -8.76 7.52
CA GLN A 304 -1.28 -7.76 6.55
C GLN A 304 -2.36 -6.74 6.12
N ALA A 305 -3.64 -7.10 6.13
CA ALA A 305 -4.73 -6.16 5.81
C ALA A 305 -4.97 -5.14 6.94
N THR A 306 -4.62 -5.50 8.19
CA THR A 306 -4.69 -4.61 9.36
C THR A 306 -3.54 -3.61 9.43
N LEU A 307 -2.47 -3.81 8.65
CA LEU A 307 -1.33 -2.90 8.62
C LEU A 307 -1.79 -1.49 8.23
N PRO A 308 -1.17 -0.42 8.75
CA PRO A 308 -1.42 0.95 8.32
C PRO A 308 -1.36 1.14 6.81
N GLN A 309 -1.93 2.23 6.29
CA GLN A 309 -1.99 2.46 4.85
C GLN A 309 -0.62 2.75 4.23
N GLY A 310 -0.42 2.29 3.00
CA GLY A 310 0.81 2.52 2.25
C GLY A 310 1.06 4.00 1.94
N ILE A 311 2.33 4.40 1.97
CA ILE A 311 2.76 5.76 1.62
C ILE A 311 2.59 6.08 0.13
N VAL A 312 2.66 5.09 -0.76
CA VAL A 312 2.55 5.28 -2.22
C VAL A 312 1.17 5.77 -2.63
N PRO A 313 0.05 5.12 -2.24
CA PRO A 313 -1.30 5.65 -2.51
C PRO A 313 -1.52 7.05 -1.92
N PHE A 314 -0.91 7.35 -0.77
CA PHE A 314 -0.93 8.68 -0.17
C PHE A 314 -0.21 9.69 -1.07
N VAL A 315 1.00 9.40 -1.53
CA VAL A 315 1.73 10.30 -2.43
C VAL A 315 0.93 10.58 -3.72
N PHE A 316 0.33 9.56 -4.32
CA PHE A 316 -0.48 9.72 -5.53
C PHE A 316 -1.70 10.59 -5.31
N ALA A 317 -2.50 10.36 -4.26
CA ALA A 317 -3.67 11.19 -4.03
C ALA A 317 -3.29 12.69 -3.90
N LYS A 318 -2.06 13.01 -3.45
CA LYS A 318 -1.60 14.38 -3.18
C LYS A 318 -1.26 15.05 -4.50
N GLU A 319 -0.52 14.33 -5.32
CA GLU A 319 -0.12 14.77 -6.66
C GLU A 319 -1.34 14.99 -7.57
N TYR A 320 -2.34 14.12 -7.46
CA TYR A 320 -3.59 14.21 -8.24
C TYR A 320 -4.66 15.09 -7.60
N ASN A 321 -4.35 15.74 -6.48
CA ASN A 321 -5.24 16.64 -5.74
C ASN A 321 -6.64 16.05 -5.46
N VAL A 322 -6.68 14.77 -5.10
CA VAL A 322 -7.93 14.08 -4.75
C VAL A 322 -8.25 14.34 -3.29
N HIS A 323 -9.41 14.96 -3.05
CA HIS A 323 -9.84 15.50 -1.74
C HIS A 323 -8.84 16.52 -1.16
N PRO A 324 -8.76 17.75 -1.74
CA PRO A 324 -7.83 18.81 -1.32
C PRO A 324 -7.99 19.23 0.15
N ASP A 325 -9.18 19.06 0.72
CA ASP A 325 -9.59 19.56 2.03
C ASP A 325 -8.84 18.94 3.23
N GLY A 326 -7.80 18.13 3.00
CA GLY A 326 -6.99 17.54 4.08
C GLY A 326 -7.69 16.42 4.85
N SER A 327 -8.98 16.18 4.59
CA SER A 327 -9.83 15.28 5.37
C SER A 327 -9.39 13.80 5.25
N VAL A 328 -9.22 13.33 4.02
CA VAL A 328 -8.74 11.96 3.71
C VAL A 328 -7.26 11.81 4.06
N TRP A 329 -6.47 12.86 3.87
CA TRP A 329 -5.03 12.95 4.20
C TRP A 329 -4.73 12.69 5.67
N LEU A 330 -5.66 13.15 6.50
CA LEU A 330 -5.59 13.02 7.92
C LEU A 330 -6.09 11.67 8.39
N ALA A 331 -7.13 11.13 7.77
CA ALA A 331 -7.52 9.73 7.96
C ALA A 331 -6.37 8.77 7.62
N HIS A 332 -5.62 9.04 6.54
CA HIS A 332 -4.40 8.29 6.19
C HIS A 332 -3.31 8.44 7.28
N SER A 333 -3.09 9.66 7.77
CA SER A 333 -2.09 9.92 8.81
C SER A 333 -2.49 9.31 10.16
N LEU A 334 -3.75 9.44 10.57
CA LEU A 334 -4.33 8.87 11.81
C LEU A 334 -4.32 7.34 11.78
N ALA A 335 -4.67 6.72 10.65
CA ALA A 335 -4.56 5.28 10.47
C ALA A 335 -3.11 4.78 10.64
N ASN A 336 -2.12 5.62 10.31
CA ASN A 336 -0.70 5.31 10.47
C ASN A 336 -0.14 5.69 11.87
N SER A 337 -0.73 6.69 12.53
CA SER A 337 -0.35 7.16 13.88
C SER A 337 -0.84 6.19 14.96
N ASN A 338 -2.12 5.79 14.85
CA ASN A 338 -2.78 4.96 15.84
C ASN A 338 -2.40 3.48 15.72
N SER A 339 -1.73 3.07 14.63
CA SER A 339 -1.25 1.69 14.45
C SER A 339 -0.22 1.25 15.49
N LEU A 340 0.49 2.14 16.20
CA LEU A 340 1.38 1.70 17.28
C LEU A 340 0.59 1.21 18.51
N LEU A 341 -0.38 2.02 18.96
CA LEU A 341 -1.25 1.70 20.09
C LEU A 341 -2.24 0.58 19.74
N LEU A 342 -2.78 0.62 18.52
CA LEU A 342 -3.62 -0.45 18.00
C LEU A 342 -2.81 -1.71 17.75
N HIS A 343 -1.58 -1.73 17.24
CA HIS A 343 -0.86 -3.00 17.04
C HIS A 343 -0.60 -3.73 18.36
N VAL A 344 -0.29 -3.03 19.46
CA VAL A 344 -0.14 -3.70 20.77
C VAL A 344 -1.50 -4.20 21.31
N GLY A 345 -2.59 -3.43 21.17
CA GLY A 345 -3.93 -3.84 21.62
C GLY A 345 -4.63 -4.87 20.71
N THR A 346 -4.49 -4.74 19.40
CA THR A 346 -5.00 -5.65 18.35
C THR A 346 -4.16 -6.92 18.21
N MET A 347 -2.89 -6.95 18.66
CA MET A 347 -2.16 -8.21 18.82
C MET A 347 -2.79 -9.10 19.88
N ASN A 348 -3.34 -8.54 20.96
CA ASN A 348 -4.12 -9.29 21.94
C ASN A 348 -5.55 -9.59 21.46
N CYS A 349 -6.25 -8.63 20.84
CA CYS A 349 -7.63 -8.84 20.35
C CYS A 349 -7.73 -9.70 19.08
N TYR A 350 -6.87 -9.58 18.08
CA TYR A 350 -6.98 -10.38 16.84
C TYR A 350 -6.32 -11.76 16.96
N CYS A 351 -5.30 -11.92 17.83
CA CYS A 351 -4.77 -13.24 18.14
C CYS A 351 -5.57 -13.96 19.24
N GLY A 352 -6.34 -13.23 20.05
CA GLY A 352 -7.33 -13.77 20.99
C GLY A 352 -8.69 -14.00 20.34
N GLU A 353 -9.41 -12.94 19.98
CA GLU A 353 -10.80 -12.96 19.51
C GLU A 353 -10.96 -13.39 18.05
N LEU A 354 -10.03 -13.09 17.12
CA LEU A 354 -10.09 -13.67 15.77
C LEU A 354 -9.60 -15.12 15.77
N SER A 355 -8.78 -15.55 16.74
CA SER A 355 -8.53 -16.98 16.96
C SER A 355 -9.76 -17.67 17.53
N VAL A 356 -10.59 -17.00 18.32
CA VAL A 356 -11.85 -17.54 18.86
C VAL A 356 -12.95 -17.54 17.79
N TYR A 357 -13.15 -16.46 17.03
CA TYR A 357 -14.14 -16.40 15.94
C TYR A 357 -13.74 -17.25 14.74
N ALA A 358 -12.45 -17.31 14.37
CA ALA A 358 -11.99 -18.26 13.37
C ALA A 358 -11.95 -19.69 13.93
N ALA A 359 -11.67 -19.93 15.21
CA ALA A 359 -11.79 -21.27 15.81
C ALA A 359 -13.24 -21.72 15.98
N GLU A 360 -14.21 -20.82 16.16
CA GLU A 360 -15.64 -21.14 16.17
C GLU A 360 -16.17 -21.41 14.77
N LEU A 361 -15.67 -20.71 13.75
CA LEU A 361 -15.90 -21.05 12.34
C LEU A 361 -15.18 -22.35 11.91
N ILE A 362 -14.05 -22.69 12.52
CA ILE A 362 -13.29 -23.93 12.29
C ILE A 362 -13.83 -25.10 13.13
N LYS A 363 -14.53 -24.88 14.26
CA LYS A 363 -15.20 -25.94 15.03
C LYS A 363 -16.51 -26.44 14.41
N LYS A 364 -17.05 -25.71 13.43
CA LYS A 364 -18.29 -26.05 12.71
C LYS A 364 -18.05 -26.68 11.31
N GLN A 365 -16.81 -27.00 10.96
CA GLN A 365 -16.41 -27.78 9.78
C GLN A 365 -15.34 -28.81 10.19
#